data_AF-A0A2T0RMR3-F1
#
_entry.id   AF-A0A2T0RMR3-F1
#
_cell.length_a   1.000
_cell.length_b   1.000
_cell.length_c   1.000
_cell.angle_alpha   90.00
_cell.angle_beta   90.00
_cell.angle_gamma   90.00
#
_symmetry.space_group_name_H-M   'P 1'
#
loop_
_entity.id
_entity.type
_entity.pdbx_description
1 polymer ?
#
loop_
_entity_poly.entity_id
_entity_poly.type
_entity_poly.pdbx_seq_one_letter_code
_entity_poly.pdbx_strand_id
1 'polypeptide(L)'
;MTERGFDAVSVDDIVAAAGVSRRTFFNYFADKESVVFDPDPDDPALWGELLGARPGGEPLWVSLREVVVGYTGACAERMILQRRVRLASPELAGCSREVADRFWDAVREWAAPRAGVDGFELELVVGAARMILHASCPYWDASAGIGGLHSLVRTGFDTFDWTRHESRTSVGS
;
A
#
# COMPACT_ATOMS: atom_id res chain seq x y z
N MET A 1 -1.17 -18.56 11.70
CA MET A 1 -1.91 -17.88 12.77
C MET A 1 -3.41 -17.89 12.45
N THR A 2 -4.05 -19.07 12.39
CA THR A 2 -5.36 -19.21 11.72
C THR A 2 -6.49 -19.73 12.62
N GLU A 3 -6.28 -19.98 13.91
CA GLU A 3 -7.34 -20.54 14.79
C GLU A 3 -7.53 -19.84 16.14
N ARG A 4 -6.63 -18.94 16.54
CA ARG A 4 -6.78 -18.11 17.75
C ARG A 4 -6.59 -16.68 17.27
N GLY A 5 -7.56 -15.79 17.46
CA GLY A 5 -7.46 -14.40 17.02
C GLY A 5 -6.13 -13.75 17.45
N PHE A 6 -5.70 -12.68 16.80
CA PHE A 6 -4.41 -12.02 17.06
C PHE A 6 -4.19 -11.71 18.56
N ASP A 7 -5.25 -11.42 19.30
CA ASP A 7 -5.22 -11.20 20.75
C ASP A 7 -4.74 -12.42 21.55
N ALA A 8 -5.07 -13.62 21.09
CA ALA A 8 -4.71 -14.89 21.72
C ALA A 8 -3.31 -15.39 21.36
N VAL A 9 -2.57 -14.68 20.51
CA VAL A 9 -1.16 -14.94 20.23
C VAL A 9 -0.30 -14.10 21.17
N SER A 10 0.57 -14.75 21.94
CA SER A 10 1.55 -14.10 22.81
C SER A 10 2.91 -13.95 22.11
N VAL A 11 3.78 -13.07 22.65
CA VAL A 11 5.19 -12.98 22.21
C VAL A 11 5.90 -14.33 22.38
N ASP A 12 5.56 -15.10 23.43
CA ASP A 12 6.15 -16.42 23.66
C ASP A 12 5.78 -17.43 22.57
N ASP A 13 4.54 -17.37 22.06
CA ASP A 13 4.11 -18.19 20.91
C ASP A 13 4.87 -17.81 19.63
N ILE A 14 5.09 -16.50 19.41
CA ILE A 14 5.81 -15.99 18.24
C ILE A 14 7.28 -16.44 18.26
N VAL A 15 7.97 -16.26 19.38
CA VAL A 15 9.39 -16.64 19.48
C VAL A 15 9.59 -18.15 19.42
N ALA A 16 8.66 -18.93 19.99
CA ALA A 16 8.66 -20.39 19.86
C ALA A 16 8.48 -20.84 18.41
N ALA A 17 7.56 -20.20 17.67
CA ALA A 17 7.33 -20.51 16.26
C ALA A 17 8.48 -20.07 15.35
N ALA A 18 9.12 -18.93 15.64
CA ALA A 18 10.23 -18.39 14.87
C ALA A 18 11.61 -18.99 15.24
N GLY A 19 11.69 -19.77 16.33
CA GLY A 19 12.95 -20.37 16.79
C GLY A 19 13.97 -19.33 17.29
N VAL A 20 13.51 -18.18 17.80
CA VAL A 20 14.36 -17.09 18.30
C VAL A 20 14.20 -16.92 19.81
N SER A 21 15.15 -16.24 20.46
CA SER A 21 15.01 -15.88 21.88
C SER A 21 14.10 -14.66 22.06
N ARG A 22 13.49 -14.52 23.23
CA ARG A 22 12.73 -13.31 23.62
C ARG A 22 13.61 -12.04 23.58
N ARG A 23 14.89 -12.15 23.94
CA ARG A 23 15.87 -11.06 23.79
C ARG A 23 16.06 -10.68 22.32
N THR A 24 16.19 -11.66 21.44
CA THR A 24 16.31 -11.42 19.99
C THR A 24 15.06 -10.72 19.48
N PHE A 25 13.86 -11.18 19.85
CA PHE A 25 12.61 -10.53 19.48
C PHE A 25 12.58 -9.05 19.85
N PHE A 26 12.84 -8.71 21.12
CA PHE A 26 12.80 -7.32 21.58
C PHE A 26 13.94 -6.43 21.05
N ASN A 27 14.98 -7.01 20.43
CA ASN A 27 15.96 -6.21 19.69
C ASN A 27 15.38 -5.66 18.38
N TYR A 28 14.37 -6.32 17.81
CA TYR A 28 13.76 -5.94 16.53
C TYR A 28 12.38 -5.31 16.69
N PHE A 29 11.58 -5.77 17.66
CA PHE A 29 10.18 -5.36 17.82
C PHE A 29 9.88 -4.93 19.25
N ALA A 30 9.18 -3.81 19.41
CA ALA A 30 8.81 -3.31 20.74
C ALA A 30 7.72 -4.19 21.39
N ASP A 31 6.79 -4.68 20.57
CA ASP A 31 5.65 -5.51 20.96
C ASP A 31 5.28 -6.51 19.83
N LYS A 32 4.17 -7.23 19.99
CA LYS A 32 3.73 -8.22 18.97
C LYS A 32 3.08 -7.55 17.76
N GLU A 33 2.52 -6.36 17.94
CA GLU A 33 1.88 -5.54 16.92
C GLU A 33 2.92 -5.02 15.92
N SER A 34 4.09 -4.60 16.41
CA SER A 34 5.27 -4.23 15.64
C SER A 34 5.64 -5.28 14.59
N VAL A 35 5.50 -6.57 14.88
CA VAL A 35 5.77 -7.66 13.93
C VAL A 35 4.90 -7.57 12.67
N VAL A 36 3.69 -7.00 12.80
CA VAL A 36 2.69 -6.92 11.74
C VAL A 36 2.70 -5.55 11.04
N PHE A 37 3.01 -4.49 11.78
CA PHE A 37 2.81 -3.11 11.32
C PHE A 37 4.09 -2.31 11.09
N ASP A 38 5.24 -2.73 11.62
CA ASP A 38 6.49 -2.03 11.39
C ASP A 38 6.96 -2.20 9.93
N PRO A 39 7.65 -1.19 9.38
CA PRO A 39 8.23 -1.28 8.05
C PRO A 39 9.28 -2.38 7.98
N ASP A 40 9.36 -3.04 6.84
CA ASP A 40 10.47 -3.94 6.54
C ASP A 40 11.71 -3.07 6.17
N PRO A 41 12.91 -3.35 6.72
CA PRO A 41 14.13 -2.67 6.31
C PRO A 41 14.40 -2.69 4.80
N ASP A 42 13.90 -3.72 4.10
CA ASP A 42 14.06 -3.89 2.65
C ASP A 42 12.98 -3.16 1.83
N ASP A 43 11.94 -2.62 2.48
CA ASP A 43 10.85 -1.90 1.80
C ASP A 43 11.36 -0.78 0.86
N PRO A 44 12.33 0.09 1.23
CA PRO A 44 12.84 1.13 0.33
C PRO A 44 13.49 0.60 -0.94
N ALA A 45 14.21 -0.53 -0.85
CA ALA A 45 14.84 -1.16 -2.01
C ALA A 45 13.78 -1.73 -2.96
N LEU A 46 12.78 -2.42 -2.40
CA LEU A 46 11.62 -2.91 -3.14
C LEU A 46 10.87 -1.79 -3.87
N TRP A 47 10.63 -0.65 -3.19
CA TRP A 47 9.97 0.50 -3.83
C TRP A 47 10.83 1.07 -4.95
N GLY A 48 12.14 1.19 -4.75
CA GLY A 48 13.08 1.63 -5.77
C GLY A 48 13.04 0.76 -7.03
N GLU A 49 12.96 -0.56 -6.88
CA GLU A 49 12.82 -1.50 -8.01
C GLU A 49 11.50 -1.31 -8.76
N LEU A 50 10.38 -1.23 -8.02
CA LEU A 50 9.05 -1.01 -8.61
C LEU A 50 8.97 0.30 -9.40
N LEU A 51 9.49 1.38 -8.82
CA LEU A 51 9.53 2.72 -9.43
C LEU A 51 10.50 2.76 -10.62
N GLY A 52 11.67 2.16 -10.48
CA GLY A 52 12.72 2.10 -11.50
C GLY A 52 12.33 1.26 -12.72
N ALA A 53 11.46 0.26 -12.54
CA ALA A 53 10.97 -0.58 -13.63
C ALA A 53 10.00 0.14 -14.59
N ARG A 54 9.60 1.40 -14.32
CA ARG A 54 8.62 2.15 -15.14
C ARG A 54 9.27 2.89 -16.32
N PRO A 55 8.87 2.59 -17.58
CA PRO A 55 9.46 3.19 -18.77
C PRO A 55 9.35 4.72 -18.78
N GLY A 56 10.42 5.45 -19.13
CA GLY A 56 10.45 6.92 -19.07
C GLY A 56 9.38 7.65 -19.91
N GLY A 57 8.92 7.05 -21.01
CA GLY A 57 7.89 7.62 -21.88
C GLY A 57 6.45 7.17 -21.54
N GLU A 58 6.25 6.38 -20.50
CA GLU A 58 4.92 5.94 -20.08
C GLU A 58 4.17 7.10 -19.41
N PRO A 59 2.88 7.35 -19.74
CA PRO A 59 2.08 8.37 -19.07
C PRO A 59 2.08 8.19 -17.56
N LEU A 60 2.31 9.26 -16.81
CA LEU A 60 2.45 9.19 -15.34
C LEU A 60 1.26 8.48 -14.66
N TRP A 61 0.02 8.72 -15.13
CA TRP A 61 -1.17 8.07 -14.59
C TRP A 61 -1.15 6.54 -14.75
N VAL A 62 -0.67 6.06 -15.90
CA VAL A 62 -0.50 4.62 -16.18
C VAL A 62 0.59 4.04 -15.29
N SER A 63 1.74 4.72 -15.18
CA SER A 63 2.82 4.27 -14.31
C SER A 63 2.41 4.22 -12.84
N LEU A 64 1.65 5.22 -12.35
CA LEU A 64 1.12 5.25 -10.98
C LEU A 64 0.19 4.06 -10.71
N ARG A 65 -0.69 3.72 -11.65
CA ARG A 65 -1.56 2.53 -11.53
C ARG A 65 -0.74 1.27 -11.34
N GLU A 66 0.24 1.04 -12.19
CA GLU A 66 1.06 -0.18 -12.13
C GLU A 66 2.01 -0.19 -10.93
N VAL A 67 2.50 0.96 -10.47
CA VAL A 67 3.27 1.08 -9.22
C VAL A 67 2.42 0.71 -8.02
N VAL A 68 1.17 1.21 -7.93
CA VAL A 68 0.25 0.87 -6.83
C VAL A 68 -0.10 -0.62 -6.85
N VAL A 69 -0.39 -1.18 -8.02
CA VAL A 69 -0.65 -2.63 -8.15
C VAL A 69 0.60 -3.45 -7.80
N GLY A 70 1.77 -3.05 -8.27
CA GLY A 70 3.04 -3.71 -7.95
C GLY A 70 3.35 -3.68 -6.45
N TYR A 71 3.17 -2.52 -5.81
CA TYR A 71 3.33 -2.35 -4.37
C TYR A 71 2.37 -3.25 -3.57
N THR A 72 1.08 -3.24 -3.91
CA THR A 72 0.09 -4.07 -3.21
C THR A 72 0.32 -5.56 -3.43
N GLY A 73 0.81 -5.96 -4.60
CA GLY A 73 1.22 -7.33 -4.89
C GLY A 73 2.46 -7.77 -4.12
N ALA A 74 3.51 -6.95 -4.11
CA ALA A 74 4.74 -7.24 -3.38
C ALA A 74 4.52 -7.30 -1.86
N CYS A 75 3.57 -6.50 -1.36
CA CYS A 75 3.21 -6.46 0.06
C CYS A 75 2.00 -7.35 0.40
N ALA A 76 1.55 -8.24 -0.50
CA ALA A 76 0.26 -8.91 -0.40
C ALA A 76 0.08 -9.67 0.92
N GLU A 77 1.06 -10.48 1.31
CA GLU A 77 1.00 -11.28 2.55
C GLU A 77 0.85 -10.38 3.78
N ARG A 78 1.69 -9.34 3.87
CA ARG A 78 1.65 -8.34 4.94
C ARG A 78 0.32 -7.59 4.97
N MET A 79 -0.19 -7.13 3.83
CA MET A 79 -1.47 -6.42 3.74
C MET A 79 -2.66 -7.31 4.14
N ILE A 80 -2.66 -8.58 3.72
CA ILE A 80 -3.69 -9.55 4.12
C ILE A 80 -3.64 -9.79 5.62
N LEU A 81 -2.45 -9.99 6.19
CA LEU A 81 -2.27 -10.18 7.62
C LEU A 81 -2.74 -8.95 8.41
N GLN A 82 -2.25 -7.75 8.04
CA GLN A 82 -2.67 -6.49 8.65
C GLN A 82 -4.18 -6.29 8.59
N ARG A 83 -4.81 -6.60 7.46
CA ARG A 83 -6.28 -6.50 7.32
C ARG A 83 -7.00 -7.44 8.28
N ARG A 84 -6.56 -8.71 8.38
CA ARG A 84 -7.14 -9.68 9.32
C ARG A 84 -6.98 -9.21 10.77
N VAL A 85 -5.80 -8.72 11.13
CA VAL A 85 -5.53 -8.21 12.48
C VAL A 85 -6.42 -7.01 12.80
N ARG A 86 -6.53 -6.02 11.91
CA ARG A 86 -7.40 -4.84 12.13
C ARG A 86 -8.89 -5.19 12.22
N LEU A 87 -9.35 -6.21 11.50
CA LEU A 87 -10.74 -6.69 11.60
C LEU A 87 -11.00 -7.40 12.93
N ALA A 88 -9.98 -8.07 13.49
CA ALA A 88 -10.08 -8.70 14.80
C ALA A 88 -9.95 -7.69 15.95
N SER A 89 -9.12 -6.66 15.79
CA SER A 89 -8.76 -5.69 16.83
C SER A 89 -8.85 -4.26 16.26
N PRO A 90 -10.03 -3.61 16.31
CA PRO A 90 -10.26 -2.29 15.69
C PRO A 90 -9.36 -1.16 16.21
N GLU A 91 -8.90 -1.25 17.45
CA GLU A 91 -7.94 -0.32 18.05
C GLU A 91 -6.60 -0.24 17.29
N LEU A 92 -6.25 -1.27 16.52
CA LEU A 92 -5.06 -1.32 15.67
C LEU A 92 -5.28 -0.72 14.28
N ALA A 93 -6.46 -0.15 14.00
CA ALA A 93 -6.76 0.45 12.69
C ALA A 93 -5.85 1.63 12.31
N GLY A 94 -5.23 2.28 13.31
CA GLY A 94 -4.27 3.37 13.10
C GLY A 94 -2.84 2.91 12.77
N CYS A 95 -2.46 1.68 13.11
CA CYS A 95 -1.12 1.15 12.91
C CYS A 95 -0.81 0.97 11.41
N SER A 96 0.45 1.22 11.00
CA SER A 96 1.01 1.22 9.62
C SER A 96 0.74 2.43 8.70
N ARG A 97 0.16 3.52 9.21
CA ARG A 97 0.05 4.77 8.42
C ARG A 97 1.42 5.29 7.98
N GLU A 98 2.41 5.21 8.87
CA GLU A 98 3.76 5.68 8.61
C GLU A 98 4.45 4.95 7.44
N VAL A 99 4.29 3.63 7.33
CA VAL A 99 4.85 2.85 6.21
C VAL A 99 4.22 3.27 4.89
N ALA A 100 2.90 3.44 4.88
CA ALA A 100 2.19 3.93 3.70
C ALA A 100 2.63 5.36 3.33
N ASP A 101 2.84 6.23 4.31
CA ASP A 101 3.31 7.60 4.09
C ASP A 101 4.69 7.62 3.44
N ARG A 102 5.65 6.83 3.96
CA ARG A 102 7.01 6.70 3.37
C ARG A 102 6.98 6.20 1.92
N PHE A 103 6.09 5.25 1.61
CA PHE A 103 5.91 4.80 0.23
C PHE A 103 5.40 5.93 -0.67
N TRP A 104 4.41 6.70 -0.21
CA TRP A 104 3.87 7.82 -0.99
C TRP A 104 4.87 8.98 -1.14
N ASP A 105 5.77 9.16 -0.18
CA ASP A 105 6.89 10.09 -0.30
C ASP A 105 7.86 9.66 -1.42
N ALA A 106 8.25 8.38 -1.46
CA ALA A 106 9.07 7.83 -2.53
C ALA A 106 8.38 7.95 -3.91
N VAL A 107 7.08 7.69 -3.98
CA VAL A 107 6.29 7.87 -5.22
C VAL A 107 6.29 9.34 -5.67
N ARG A 108 6.13 10.29 -4.75
CA ARG A 108 6.14 11.73 -5.07
C ARG A 108 7.50 12.17 -5.61
N GLU A 109 8.59 11.77 -4.93
CA GLU A 109 9.95 12.09 -5.36
C GLU A 109 10.26 11.53 -6.76
N TRP A 110 9.84 10.29 -7.03
CA TRP A 110 9.98 9.65 -8.33
C TRP A 110 9.11 10.29 -9.42
N ALA A 111 7.90 10.73 -9.08
CA ALA A 111 6.95 11.31 -10.03
C ALA A 111 7.32 12.75 -10.42
N ALA A 112 7.89 13.54 -9.49
CA ALA A 112 8.22 14.95 -9.69
C ALA A 112 9.00 15.26 -10.99
N PRO A 113 10.12 14.58 -11.30
CA PRO A 113 10.87 14.85 -12.55
C PRO A 113 10.14 14.37 -13.82
N ARG A 114 9.09 13.55 -13.70
CA ARG A 114 8.37 12.93 -14.84
C ARG A 114 7.08 13.65 -15.19
N ALA A 115 6.51 14.37 -14.23
CA ALA A 115 5.15 14.87 -14.33
C ALA A 115 5.00 16.01 -15.35
N GLY A 116 6.04 16.84 -15.53
CA GLY A 116 6.00 17.99 -16.45
C GLY A 116 4.96 19.04 -16.07
N VAL A 117 4.48 19.00 -14.83
CA VAL A 117 3.45 19.88 -14.25
C VAL A 117 3.98 20.61 -13.02
N ASP A 118 3.24 21.59 -12.53
CA ASP A 118 3.60 22.28 -11.29
C ASP A 118 3.39 21.40 -10.04
N GLY A 119 3.85 21.91 -8.89
CA GLY A 119 3.77 21.17 -7.63
C GLY A 119 2.33 20.87 -7.18
N PHE A 120 1.38 21.75 -7.47
CA PHE A 120 -0.02 21.54 -7.06
C PHE A 120 -0.68 20.44 -7.91
N GLU A 121 -0.47 20.48 -9.22
CA GLU A 121 -0.96 19.43 -10.12
C GLU A 121 -0.34 18.06 -9.79
N LEU A 122 0.95 18.02 -9.44
CA LEU A 122 1.60 16.79 -8.96
C LEU A 122 0.93 16.25 -7.69
N GLU A 123 0.68 17.11 -6.69
CA GLU A 123 0.00 16.70 -5.45
C GLU A 123 -1.42 16.19 -5.72
N LEU A 124 -2.15 16.80 -6.65
CA LEU A 124 -3.47 16.30 -7.04
C LEU A 124 -3.40 14.92 -7.69
N VAL A 125 -2.45 14.70 -8.60
CA VAL A 125 -2.31 13.42 -9.31
C VAL A 125 -1.86 12.30 -8.36
N VAL A 126 -0.84 12.53 -7.55
CA VAL A 126 -0.37 11.56 -6.56
C VAL A 126 -1.41 11.35 -5.46
N GLY A 127 -2.07 12.42 -5.01
CA GLY A 127 -3.16 12.38 -4.04
C GLY A 127 -4.36 11.57 -4.52
N ALA A 128 -4.72 11.68 -5.81
CA ALA A 128 -5.78 10.87 -6.41
C ALA A 128 -5.42 9.37 -6.42
N ALA A 129 -4.20 9.02 -6.83
CA ALA A 129 -3.70 7.64 -6.77
C ALA A 129 -3.74 7.07 -5.34
N ARG A 130 -3.32 7.88 -4.35
CA ARG A 130 -3.39 7.54 -2.92
C ARG A 130 -4.81 7.33 -2.44
N MET A 131 -5.72 8.22 -2.85
CA MET A 131 -7.14 8.11 -2.48
C MET A 131 -7.78 6.87 -3.09
N ILE A 132 -7.46 6.51 -4.34
CA ILE A 132 -7.96 5.28 -4.97
C ILE A 132 -7.56 4.04 -4.17
N LEU A 133 -6.29 3.91 -3.77
CA LEU A 133 -5.85 2.80 -2.92
C LEU A 133 -6.59 2.80 -1.58
N HIS A 134 -6.62 3.96 -0.91
CA HIS A 134 -7.27 4.10 0.40
C HIS A 134 -8.77 3.74 0.34
N ALA A 135 -9.49 4.23 -0.67
CA ALA A 135 -10.91 3.95 -0.88
C ALA A 135 -11.16 2.50 -1.27
N SER A 136 -10.21 1.83 -1.94
CA SER A 136 -10.32 0.41 -2.30
C SER A 136 -10.20 -0.52 -1.08
N CYS A 137 -9.40 -0.13 -0.08
CA CYS A 137 -9.12 -0.96 1.09
C CYS A 137 -10.41 -1.44 1.80
N PRO A 138 -11.36 -0.59 2.23
CA PRO A 138 -12.58 -1.04 2.89
C PRO A 138 -13.37 -2.10 2.12
N TYR A 139 -13.44 -2.01 0.78
CA TYR A 139 -14.23 -2.92 -0.06
C TYR A 139 -13.50 -4.21 -0.44
N TRP A 140 -12.20 -4.29 -0.19
CA TRP A 140 -11.42 -5.47 -0.47
C TRP A 140 -11.65 -6.59 0.56
N ASP A 141 -12.04 -7.77 0.09
CA ASP A 141 -12.04 -9.01 0.88
C ASP A 141 -10.65 -9.68 0.88
N ALA A 142 -9.95 -9.58 2.00
CA ALA A 142 -8.62 -10.18 2.18
C ALA A 142 -8.63 -11.70 2.30
N SER A 143 -9.80 -12.34 2.52
CA SER A 143 -9.91 -13.81 2.53
C SER A 143 -9.81 -14.40 1.12
N ALA A 144 -10.25 -13.64 0.10
CA ALA A 144 -10.15 -13.99 -1.32
C ALA A 144 -8.79 -13.65 -1.96
N GLY A 145 -7.82 -13.15 -1.17
CA GLY A 145 -6.48 -12.79 -1.64
C GLY A 145 -6.40 -11.39 -2.27
N ILE A 146 -5.19 -11.02 -2.73
CA ILE A 146 -4.88 -9.64 -3.17
C ILE A 146 -5.54 -9.25 -4.51
N GLY A 147 -5.96 -10.22 -5.33
CA GLY A 147 -6.52 -9.98 -6.65
C GLY A 147 -7.76 -9.07 -6.64
N GLY A 148 -8.60 -9.17 -5.60
CA GLY A 148 -9.75 -8.27 -5.42
C GLY A 148 -9.33 -6.81 -5.24
N LEU A 149 -8.25 -6.55 -4.48
CA LEU A 149 -7.71 -5.21 -4.30
C LEU A 149 -7.15 -4.66 -5.61
N HIS A 150 -6.42 -5.47 -6.37
CA HIS A 150 -5.90 -5.06 -7.68
C HIS A 150 -7.02 -4.64 -8.63
N SER A 151 -8.14 -5.38 -8.62
CA SER A 151 -9.31 -5.03 -9.44
C SER A 151 -9.89 -3.68 -9.03
N LEU A 152 -10.12 -3.46 -7.73
CA LEU A 152 -10.67 -2.20 -7.21
C LEU A 152 -9.77 -1.00 -7.53
N VAL A 153 -8.46 -1.16 -7.34
CA VAL A 153 -7.46 -0.12 -7.68
C VAL A 153 -7.55 0.21 -9.17
N ARG A 154 -7.48 -0.79 -10.06
CA ARG A 154 -7.55 -0.55 -11.51
C ARG A 154 -8.84 0.14 -11.92
N THR A 155 -9.99 -0.32 -11.42
CA THR A 155 -11.28 0.34 -11.65
C THR A 155 -11.29 1.80 -11.19
N GLY A 156 -10.69 2.11 -10.05
CA GLY A 156 -10.57 3.49 -9.57
C GLY A 156 -9.74 4.36 -10.52
N PHE A 157 -8.59 3.86 -11.00
CA PHE A 157 -7.77 4.57 -11.97
C PHE A 157 -8.50 4.81 -13.30
N ASP A 158 -9.20 3.80 -13.81
CA ASP A 158 -9.95 3.89 -15.08
C ASP A 158 -11.13 4.88 -14.97
N THR A 159 -11.78 4.95 -13.79
CA THR A 159 -12.89 5.89 -13.52
C THR A 159 -12.42 7.36 -13.55
N PHE A 160 -11.29 7.66 -12.93
CA PHE A 160 -10.72 9.02 -12.92
C PHE A 160 -10.10 9.43 -14.27
N ASP A 161 -9.73 8.46 -15.10
CA ASP A 161 -9.26 8.74 -16.46
C ASP A 161 -10.44 9.10 -17.39
N TRP A 162 -11.56 8.39 -17.24
CA TRP A 162 -12.80 8.67 -17.99
C TRP A 162 -13.34 10.09 -17.75
N THR A 163 -13.31 10.58 -16.51
CA THR A 163 -13.78 11.95 -16.19
C THR A 163 -12.92 13.06 -16.83
N ARG A 164 -11.62 12.80 -17.09
CA ARG A 164 -10.77 13.71 -17.87
C ARG A 164 -11.13 13.74 -19.36
N HIS A 165 -11.65 12.65 -19.90
CA HIS A 165 -12.08 12.57 -21.30
C HIS A 165 -13.39 13.34 -21.55
N GLU A 166 -14.40 13.23 -20.69
CA GLU A 166 -15.69 13.93 -20.87
C GLU A 166 -15.59 15.45 -20.74
N SER A 167 -14.67 15.94 -19.90
CA SER A 167 -14.44 17.38 -19.70
C SER A 167 -13.86 18.08 -20.95
N ARG A 168 -13.30 17.32 -21.91
CA ARG A 168 -12.79 17.87 -23.19
C ARG A 168 -13.85 17.89 -24.29
N THR A 169 -14.99 17.22 -24.12
CA THR A 169 -16.06 17.14 -25.13
C THR A 169 -17.19 18.15 -24.96
N SER A 170 -17.24 18.91 -23.86
CA SER A 170 -18.34 19.87 -23.59
C SER A 170 -18.03 21.35 -23.94
N VAL A 171 -16.89 21.66 -24.57
CA VAL A 171 -16.51 23.04 -24.97
C VAL A 171 -16.49 23.21 -26.50
N GLY A 172 -17.20 22.35 -27.23
CA GLY A 172 -17.29 22.40 -28.70
C GLY A 172 -18.68 22.07 -29.21
N SER A 173 -19.65 22.95 -28.99
CA SER A 173 -20.95 22.97 -29.68
C SER A 173 -21.52 24.37 -29.67
#